data_AF-A0A382B1S7-F1
#
_entry.id   AF-A0A382B1S7-F1
#
_cell.length_a   1.000
_cell.length_b   1.000
_cell.length_c   1.000
_cell.angle_alpha   90.00
_cell.angle_beta   90.00
_cell.angle_gamma   90.00
#
_symmetry.space_group_name_H-M   'P 1'
#
loop_
_entity.id
_entity.type
_entity.pdbx_description
1 polymer ?
#
loop_
_entity_poly.entity_id
_entity_poly.type
_entity_poly.pdbx_seq_one_letter_code
_entity_poly.pdbx_strand_id
1 'polypeptide(L)'
;VIENYLPIFVVFIVAAGFTFVSLIMTHLIGPRIYNPVKMMPYESGVDQVGETRIRFSIRFFMIAMLFIIFDIEIIFLYPWAVVFEDFLAAGPFIFFEMVVFLAILVFGFVYVWRNGALEWE
;
A
#
# COMPACT_ATOMS: atom_id res chain seq x y z
N VAL A 1 20.29 -2.01 21.10
CA VAL A 1 19.24 -1.48 20.19
C VAL A 1 19.67 -1.62 18.73
N ILE A 2 20.77 -1.01 18.27
CA ILE A 2 21.25 -1.12 16.88
C ILE A 2 21.58 -2.56 16.45
N GLU A 3 22.14 -3.37 17.36
CA GLU A 3 22.42 -4.80 17.09
C GLU A 3 21.16 -5.60 16.72
N ASN A 4 19.97 -5.19 17.20
CA ASN A 4 18.71 -5.85 16.85
C ASN A 4 18.21 -5.50 15.43
N TYR A 5 18.68 -4.38 14.87
CA TYR A 5 18.33 -3.97 13.50
C TYR A 5 19.30 -4.53 12.46
N LEU A 6 20.48 -4.99 12.89
CA LEU A 6 21.50 -5.54 12.01
C LEU A 6 20.98 -6.77 11.21
N PRO A 7 20.27 -7.75 11.81
CA PRO A 7 19.68 -8.85 11.05
C PRO A 7 18.67 -8.38 9.99
N ILE A 8 17.83 -7.39 10.31
CA ILE A 8 16.84 -6.84 9.37
C ILE A 8 17.55 -6.21 8.17
N PHE A 9 18.58 -5.42 8.42
CA PHE A 9 19.37 -4.77 7.38
C PHE A 9 20.12 -5.78 6.50
N VAL A 10 20.69 -6.83 7.10
CA VAL A 10 21.35 -7.92 6.36
C VAL A 10 20.35 -8.64 5.46
N VAL A 11 19.16 -8.98 5.96
CA VAL A 11 18.11 -9.62 5.15
C VAL A 11 17.69 -8.72 3.98
N PHE A 12 17.52 -7.43 4.22
CA PHE A 12 17.20 -6.46 3.17
C PHE A 12 18.27 -6.42 2.07
N ILE A 13 19.55 -6.35 2.45
CA ILE A 13 20.67 -6.36 1.50
C ILE A 13 20.72 -7.67 0.71
N VAL A 14 20.56 -8.81 1.38
CA VAL A 14 20.60 -10.11 0.70
C VAL A 14 19.43 -10.25 -0.27
N ALA A 15 18.22 -9.85 0.13
CA ALA A 15 17.04 -9.89 -0.73
C ALA A 15 17.20 -8.96 -1.95
N ALA A 16 17.57 -7.69 -1.72
CA ALA A 16 17.80 -6.75 -2.81
C ALA A 16 18.94 -7.22 -3.73
N GLY A 17 20.06 -7.67 -3.15
CA GLY A 17 21.19 -8.21 -3.88
C GLY A 17 20.81 -9.41 -4.74
N PHE A 18 20.03 -10.35 -4.20
CA PHE A 18 19.50 -11.49 -4.95
C PHE A 18 18.62 -11.04 -6.13
N THR A 19 17.70 -10.10 -5.91
CA THR A 19 16.86 -9.53 -6.98
C THR A 19 17.70 -8.88 -8.08
N PHE A 20 18.66 -8.03 -7.72
CA PHE A 20 19.51 -7.34 -8.70
C PHE A 20 20.42 -8.31 -9.46
N VAL A 21 21.07 -9.25 -8.76
CA VAL A 21 21.92 -10.26 -9.40
C VAL A 21 21.10 -11.12 -10.35
N SER A 22 19.90 -11.55 -9.94
CA SER A 22 19.00 -12.33 -10.80
C SER A 22 18.62 -11.55 -12.07
N LEU A 23 18.19 -10.29 -11.94
CA LEU A 23 17.84 -9.44 -13.09
C LEU A 23 19.03 -9.21 -14.03
N ILE A 24 20.22 -8.92 -13.48
CA ILE A 24 21.44 -8.73 -14.27
C ILE A 24 21.82 -10.03 -14.99
N MET A 25 21.78 -11.17 -14.29
CA MET A 25 22.13 -12.46 -14.86
C MET A 25 21.18 -12.84 -16.00
N THR A 26 19.87 -12.65 -15.81
CA THR A 26 18.87 -12.85 -16.87
C THR A 26 19.11 -11.91 -18.06
N HIS A 27 19.47 -10.66 -17.83
CA HIS A 27 19.74 -9.69 -18.90
C HIS A 27 21.06 -9.94 -19.67
N LEU A 28 22.05 -10.56 -19.02
CA LEU A 28 23.35 -10.89 -19.63
C LEU A 28 23.32 -12.23 -20.37
N ILE A 29 22.68 -13.26 -19.80
CA ILE A 29 22.62 -14.61 -20.40
C ILE A 29 21.49 -14.72 -21.44
N GLY A 30 20.41 -13.95 -21.28
CA GLY A 30 19.22 -14.02 -22.12
C GLY A 30 19.49 -13.73 -23.61
N PRO A 31 18.90 -14.49 -24.55
CA PRO A 31 19.00 -14.22 -25.98
C PRO A 31 18.44 -12.83 -26.33
N ARG A 32 19.27 -11.98 -26.93
CA ARG A 32 18.88 -10.62 -27.36
C ARG A 32 18.34 -10.64 -28.79
N ILE A 33 17.11 -11.13 -28.95
CA ILE A 33 16.44 -11.13 -30.27
C ILE A 33 15.53 -9.91 -30.34
N TYR A 34 16.06 -8.82 -30.88
CA TYR A 34 15.27 -7.63 -31.17
C TYR A 34 14.39 -7.89 -32.39
N ASN A 35 13.07 -7.71 -32.22
CA ASN A 35 12.11 -7.77 -33.32
C ASN A 35 11.07 -6.67 -33.08
N PRO A 36 10.79 -5.80 -34.06
CA PRO A 36 9.81 -4.72 -33.90
C PRO A 36 8.45 -5.24 -33.44
N VAL A 37 7.99 -6.39 -33.97
CA VAL A 37 6.70 -7.01 -33.58
C VAL A 37 6.72 -7.51 -32.13
N LYS A 38 7.85 -8.02 -31.64
CA LYS A 38 7.98 -8.43 -30.22
C LYS A 38 8.00 -7.25 -29.25
N MET A 39 8.39 -6.08 -29.73
CA MET A 39 8.49 -4.85 -28.93
C MET A 39 7.20 -4.01 -29.00
N MET A 40 6.24 -4.38 -29.85
CA MET A 40 4.93 -3.72 -29.91
C MET A 40 4.13 -4.05 -28.65
N PRO A 41 3.37 -3.09 -28.09
CA PRO A 41 2.42 -3.38 -27.02
C PRO A 41 1.40 -4.43 -27.48
N TYR A 42 0.95 -5.25 -26.53
CA TYR A 42 0.07 -6.35 -26.83
C TYR A 42 -1.39 -5.89 -27.01
N GLU A 43 -1.96 -6.12 -28.19
CA GLU A 43 -3.38 -5.96 -28.48
C GLU A 43 -3.86 -7.05 -29.47
N SER A 44 -3.54 -8.31 -29.16
CA SER A 44 -3.97 -9.50 -29.92
C SER A 44 -3.73 -9.44 -31.45
N GLY A 45 -2.65 -8.78 -31.89
CA GLY A 45 -2.28 -8.66 -33.31
C GLY A 45 -2.94 -7.48 -34.04
N VAL A 46 -3.65 -6.61 -33.33
CA VAL A 46 -4.18 -5.34 -33.84
C VAL A 46 -3.16 -4.24 -33.57
N ASP A 47 -3.01 -3.34 -34.54
CA ASP A 47 -2.19 -2.13 -34.36
C ASP A 47 -2.81 -1.25 -33.29
N GLN A 48 -1.96 -0.67 -32.44
CA GLN A 48 -2.39 0.21 -31.36
C GLN A 48 -3.16 1.41 -31.92
N VAL A 49 -4.42 1.56 -31.53
CA VAL A 49 -5.24 2.73 -31.90
C VAL A 49 -5.59 3.54 -30.66
N GLY A 50 -5.09 4.77 -30.58
CA GLY A 50 -5.46 5.73 -29.54
C GLY A 50 -4.31 6.19 -28.66
N GLU A 51 -4.59 7.15 -27.78
CA GLU A 51 -3.63 7.64 -26.80
C GLU A 51 -3.55 6.71 -25.58
N THR A 52 -2.33 6.43 -25.12
CA THR A 52 -2.09 5.62 -23.91
C THR A 52 -2.41 6.35 -22.59
N ARG A 53 -2.62 7.67 -22.65
CA ARG A 53 -2.89 8.53 -21.48
C ARG A 53 -4.37 8.89 -21.37
N ILE A 54 -5.19 7.87 -21.16
CA ILE A 54 -6.60 8.08 -20.85
C ILE A 54 -6.79 8.50 -19.39
N ARG A 55 -7.86 9.26 -19.13
CA ARG A 55 -8.26 9.56 -17.76
C ARG A 55 -8.86 8.30 -17.14
N PHE A 56 -8.14 7.70 -16.21
CA PHE A 56 -8.68 6.63 -15.37
C PHE A 56 -9.77 7.18 -14.45
N SER A 57 -10.68 6.30 -14.02
CA SER A 57 -11.79 6.73 -13.17
C SER A 57 -11.29 7.34 -11.86
N ILE A 58 -11.93 8.43 -11.41
CA ILE A 58 -11.58 9.13 -10.16
C ILE A 58 -11.78 8.24 -8.90
N ARG A 59 -12.45 7.09 -9.06
CA ARG A 59 -12.70 6.13 -7.98
C ARG A 59 -11.42 5.58 -7.36
N PHE A 60 -10.37 5.37 -8.15
CA PHE A 60 -9.05 4.97 -7.62
C PHE A 60 -8.47 6.03 -6.68
N PHE A 61 -8.68 7.31 -6.99
CA PHE A 61 -8.26 8.41 -6.13
C PHE A 61 -9.05 8.43 -4.82
N MET A 62 -10.38 8.23 -4.87
CA MET A 62 -11.21 8.16 -3.66
C MET A 62 -10.76 7.03 -2.73
N ILE A 63 -10.46 5.84 -3.27
CA ILE A 63 -9.95 4.70 -2.50
C ILE A 63 -8.57 5.01 -1.90
N ALA A 64 -7.66 5.60 -2.68
CA ALA A 64 -6.32 5.94 -2.18
C ALA A 64 -6.38 6.99 -1.07
N MET A 65 -7.23 8.01 -1.22
CA MET A 65 -7.44 9.03 -0.19
C MET A 65 -8.03 8.42 1.09
N LEU A 66 -9.02 7.54 0.95
CA LEU A 66 -9.59 6.81 2.08
C LEU A 66 -8.54 5.95 2.80
N PHE A 67 -7.69 5.24 2.05
CA PHE A 67 -6.59 4.45 2.60
C PHE A 67 -5.60 5.31 3.38
N ILE A 68 -5.20 6.48 2.86
CA ILE A 68 -4.29 7.40 3.56
C ILE A 68 -4.89 7.87 4.88
N ILE A 69 -6.18 8.21 4.90
CA ILE A 69 -6.86 8.65 6.12
C ILE A 69 -6.86 7.52 7.17
N PHE A 70 -7.23 6.30 6.77
CA PHE A 70 -7.18 5.13 7.67
C PHE A 70 -5.76 4.78 8.14
N ASP A 71 -4.75 4.91 7.28
CA ASP A 71 -3.37 4.60 7.64
C ASP A 71 -2.82 5.61 8.66
N ILE A 72 -3.19 6.89 8.53
CA ILE A 72 -2.86 7.92 9.53
C ILE A 72 -3.49 7.60 10.89
N GLU A 73 -4.68 7.00 10.93
CA GLU A 73 -5.35 6.63 12.18
C GLU A 73 -4.60 5.51 12.92
N ILE A 74 -3.97 4.58 12.19
CA ILE A 74 -3.15 3.52 12.76
C ILE A 74 -1.93 4.09 13.49
N ILE A 75 -1.37 5.20 13.01
CA ILE A 75 -0.27 5.90 13.69
C ILE A 75 -0.70 6.39 15.09
N PHE A 76 -1.99 6.72 15.29
CA PHE A 76 -2.52 7.08 16.62
C PHE A 76 -2.86 5.85 17.47
N LEU A 77 -3.34 4.77 16.86
CA LEU A 77 -3.66 3.51 17.54
C LEU A 77 -2.43 2.83 18.14
N TYR A 78 -1.27 2.88 17.45
CA TYR A 78 -0.06 2.18 17.90
C TYR A 78 0.48 2.67 19.26
N PRO A 79 0.76 3.97 19.46
CA PRO A 79 1.21 4.47 20.76
C PRO A 79 0.21 4.16 21.85
N TRP A 80 -1.09 4.38 21.60
CA TRP A 80 -2.14 4.04 22.56
C TRP A 80 -2.07 2.56 22.98
N ALA A 81 -1.96 1.64 22.02
CA ALA A 81 -1.90 0.20 22.29
C ALA A 81 -0.66 -0.19 23.11
N VAL A 82 0.48 0.47 22.88
CA VAL A 82 1.73 0.21 23.61
C VAL A 82 1.65 0.65 25.06
N VAL A 83 1.00 1.78 25.37
CA VAL A 83 0.93 2.32 26.75
C VAL A 83 -0.39 2.01 27.46
N PHE A 84 -1.29 1.26 26.81
CA PHE A 84 -2.62 0.97 27.33
C PHE A 84 -2.60 0.34 28.73
N GLU A 85 -1.75 -0.65 28.97
CA GLU A 85 -1.66 -1.35 30.26
C GLU A 85 -1.25 -0.40 31.41
N ASP A 86 -0.27 0.47 31.16
CA ASP A 86 0.25 1.41 32.17
C ASP A 86 -0.81 2.47 32.55
N PHE A 87 -1.52 2.99 31.55
CA PHE A 87 -2.53 4.02 31.76
C PHE A 87 -3.89 3.46 32.22
N LEU A 88 -4.17 2.17 32.01
CA LEU A 88 -5.38 1.55 32.54
C LEU A 88 -5.40 1.57 34.08
N ALA A 89 -4.23 1.53 34.71
CA ALA A 89 -4.08 1.70 36.16
C ALA A 89 -4.46 3.11 36.65
N ALA A 90 -4.36 4.13 35.78
CA ALA A 90 -4.75 5.50 36.08
C ALA A 90 -6.26 5.75 35.90
N GLY A 91 -6.97 4.87 35.18
CA GLY A 91 -8.42 4.87 35.05
C GLY A 91 -8.92 4.47 33.66
N PRO A 92 -10.24 4.23 33.50
CA PRO A 92 -10.83 3.75 32.24
C PRO A 92 -10.93 4.83 31.15
N PHE A 93 -10.52 6.07 31.42
CA PHE A 93 -10.63 7.19 30.48
C PHE A 93 -9.96 6.89 29.14
N ILE A 94 -8.76 6.32 29.19
CA ILE A 94 -7.96 5.99 28.00
C ILE A 94 -8.63 4.93 27.10
N PHE A 95 -9.46 4.07 27.70
CA PHE A 95 -10.26 3.10 26.95
C PHE A 95 -11.42 3.79 26.23
N PHE A 96 -12.19 4.62 26.94
CA PHE A 96 -13.34 5.33 26.36
C PHE A 96 -12.93 6.31 25.27
N GLU A 97 -11.80 7.00 25.44
CA GLU A 97 -11.25 7.90 24.42
C GLU A 97 -11.05 7.17 23.10
N MET A 98 -10.49 5.96 23.13
CA MET A 98 -10.28 5.18 21.91
C MET A 98 -11.54 4.54 21.34
N VAL A 99 -12.49 4.17 22.18
CA VAL A 99 -13.81 3.74 21.69
C VAL A 99 -14.49 4.88 20.93
N VAL A 100 -14.43 6.11 21.44
CA VAL A 100 -14.99 7.29 20.77
C VAL A 100 -14.21 7.59 19.49
N PHE A 101 -12.88 7.54 19.53
CA PHE A 101 -12.03 7.71 18.34
C PHE A 101 -12.43 6.72 17.25
N LEU A 102 -12.41 5.41 17.52
CA LEU A 102 -12.81 4.37 16.57
C LEU A 102 -14.26 4.53 16.07
N ALA A 103 -15.19 4.95 16.94
CA ALA A 103 -16.57 5.17 16.54
C ALA A 103 -16.70 6.29 15.49
N ILE A 104 -15.93 7.38 15.62
CA ILE A 104 -15.88 8.46 14.63
C ILE A 104 -15.36 7.93 13.29
N LEU A 105 -14.34 7.06 13.31
CA LEU A 105 -13.76 6.47 12.10
C LEU A 105 -14.74 5.56 11.37
N VAL A 106 -15.38 4.66 12.11
CA VAL A 106 -16.43 3.78 11.57
C VAL A 106 -17.57 4.61 11.01
N PHE A 107 -17.95 5.71 11.67
CA PHE A 107 -18.98 6.59 11.16
C PHE A 107 -18.58 7.25 9.82
N GLY A 108 -17.36 7.77 9.73
CA GLY A 108 -16.81 8.33 8.49
C GLY A 108 -16.76 7.30 7.36
N PHE A 109 -16.34 6.07 7.68
CA PHE A 109 -16.33 4.96 6.74
C PHE A 109 -17.72 4.62 6.20
N VAL A 110 -18.69 4.44 7.11
CA VAL A 110 -20.07 4.11 6.76
C VAL A 110 -20.69 5.22 5.93
N TYR A 111 -20.39 6.49 6.22
CA TYR A 111 -20.83 7.62 5.41
C TYR A 111 -20.30 7.55 3.97
N VAL A 112 -18.99 7.34 3.80
CA VAL A 112 -18.37 7.21 2.47
C VAL A 112 -18.92 6.01 1.71
N TRP A 113 -19.14 4.89 2.39
CA TRP A 113 -19.73 3.70 1.80
C TRP A 113 -21.18 3.95 1.34
N ARG A 114 -22.00 4.57 2.19
CA ARG A 114 -23.39 4.94 1.86
C ARG A 114 -23.47 5.90 0.67
N ASN A 115 -22.45 6.72 0.44
CA ASN A 115 -22.38 7.63 -0.69
C ASN A 115 -21.93 6.97 -2.01
N GLY A 116 -21.74 5.65 -2.03
CA GLY A 116 -21.39 4.91 -3.26
C GLY A 116 -19.96 5.14 -3.74
N ALA A 117 -19.10 5.78 -2.94
CA ALA A 117 -17.69 6.02 -3.32
C ALA A 117 -16.87 4.72 -3.48
N LEU A 118 -17.40 3.61 -2.95
CA LEU A 118 -16.79 2.27 -2.99
C LEU A 118 -17.52 1.30 -3.94
N GLU A 119 -18.57 1.74 -4.62
CA GLU A 119 -19.33 0.86 -5.53
C GLU A 119 -18.62 0.70 -6.88
N TRP A 120 -18.57 -0.54 -7.35
CA TRP A 120 -18.01 -0.95 -8.63
C TRP A 120 -19.12 -1.46 -9.54
N GLU A 121 -19.16 -0.98 -10.77
CA GLU A 121 -19.84 -1.64 -11.91
C GLU A 121 -18.81 -2.46 -12.68
#